data_AF-A0A970BJ14-F1
#
_entry.id   AF-A0A970BJ14-F1
#
_cell.length_a   1.000
_cell.length_b   1.000
_cell.length_c   1.000
_cell.angle_alpha   90.00
_cell.angle_beta   90.00
_cell.angle_gamma   90.00
#
_symmetry.space_group_name_H-M   'P 1'
#
loop_
_entity.id
_entity.type
_entity.pdbx_description
1 polymer ?
#
loop_
_entity_poly.entity_id
_entity_poly.type
_entity_poly.pdbx_seq_one_letter_code
_entity_poly.pdbx_strand_id
1 'polypeptide(L)'
;IHWVAQNHAIEVEARLYEQMFAADHPEDLAEGEDFMDAFQADSKKIVKAYLEPSLAEAKPGEVYQFVRNGYFTMDSEASRPDLMVFNRTIGLVDSWAKMHK
;
A
#
# COMPACT_ATOMS: atom_id res chain seq x y z
N ILE A 1 17.07 6.89 -5.48
CA ILE A 1 16.08 7.94 -5.14
C ILE A 1 15.10 8.07 -6.32
N HIS A 2 13.85 8.48 -6.10
CA HIS A 2 12.90 8.88 -7.14
C HIS A 2 12.34 10.27 -6.80
N TRP A 3 11.75 10.97 -7.76
CA TRP A 3 11.22 12.33 -7.58
C TRP A 3 10.06 12.60 -8.54
N VAL A 4 9.23 13.58 -8.22
CA VAL A 4 8.17 14.13 -9.08
C VAL A 4 8.27 15.66 -9.10
N ALA A 5 7.89 16.30 -10.21
CA ALA A 5 7.91 17.76 -10.33
C ALA A 5 6.73 18.37 -9.57
N GLN A 6 6.99 19.24 -8.58
CA GLN A 6 5.97 19.84 -7.72
C GLN A 6 4.80 20.46 -8.49
N ASN A 7 5.08 21.23 -9.55
CA ASN A 7 4.07 21.96 -10.31
C ASN A 7 3.13 21.07 -11.13
N HIS A 8 3.51 19.81 -11.36
CA HIS A 8 2.74 18.86 -12.16
C HIS A 8 2.34 17.63 -11.35
N ALA A 9 2.67 17.59 -10.06
CA ALA A 9 2.40 16.45 -9.23
C ALA A 9 0.90 16.30 -8.98
N ILE A 10 0.41 15.06 -9.07
CA ILE A 10 -0.96 14.71 -8.74
C ILE A 10 -0.97 14.22 -7.30
N GLU A 11 -1.77 14.87 -6.45
CA GLU A 11 -1.97 14.41 -5.07
C GLU A 11 -2.89 13.19 -5.07
N VAL A 12 -2.49 12.14 -4.36
CA VAL A 12 -3.26 10.90 -4.23
C VAL A 12 -3.22 10.36 -2.81
N GLU A 13 -4.16 9.49 -2.49
CA GLU A 13 -4.08 8.61 -1.33
C GLU A 13 -3.34 7.32 -1.72
N ALA A 14 -2.30 6.96 -0.98
CA ALA A 14 -1.66 5.65 -1.10
C ALA A 14 -1.94 4.82 0.15
N ARG A 15 -2.42 3.60 -0.04
CA ARG A 15 -2.71 2.61 1.00
C ARG A 15 -1.61 1.56 0.98
N LEU A 16 -0.83 1.53 2.05
CA LEU A 16 0.23 0.56 2.26
C LEU A 16 -0.32 -0.54 3.16
N TYR A 17 -0.31 -1.77 2.64
CA TYR A 17 -0.73 -2.94 3.40
C TYR A 17 0.48 -3.69 3.93
N GLU A 18 0.32 -4.25 5.13
CA GLU A 18 1.20 -5.20 5.80
C GLU A 18 0.37 -6.43 6.23
N GLN A 19 0.98 -7.37 6.95
CA GLN A 19 0.28 -8.55 7.42
C GLN A 19 -0.86 -8.19 8.38
N MET A 20 -2.03 -8.80 8.17
CA MET A 20 -3.22 -8.55 9.00
C MET A 20 -3.09 -9.10 10.41
N PHE A 21 -2.28 -10.15 10.59
CA PHE A 21 -2.01 -10.82 11.87
C PHE A 21 -0.52 -11.05 12.05
N ALA A 22 -0.05 -10.99 13.30
CA ALA A 22 1.35 -11.23 13.65
C ALA A 22 1.68 -12.72 13.84
N ALA A 23 0.70 -13.49 14.28
CA ALA A 23 0.81 -14.94 14.41
C ALA A 23 0.65 -15.61 13.04
N ASP A 24 1.43 -16.68 12.83
CA ASP A 24 1.29 -17.53 11.65
C ASP A 24 -0.05 -18.29 11.64
N HIS A 25 -0.58 -18.59 12.83
CA HIS A 25 -1.87 -19.23 13.09
C HIS A 25 -2.73 -18.31 13.99
N PRO A 26 -3.34 -17.25 13.44
CA PRO A 26 -4.16 -16.32 14.21
C PRO A 26 -5.44 -16.94 14.81
N GLU A 27 -5.80 -18.15 14.38
CA GLU A 27 -6.88 -18.96 14.94
C GLU A 27 -6.52 -19.69 16.25
N ASP A 28 -5.22 -19.82 16.56
CA ASP A 28 -4.73 -20.49 17.77
C ASP A 28 -4.78 -19.54 18.98
N LEU A 29 -5.99 -19.19 19.37
CA LEU A 29 -6.28 -18.26 20.45
C LEU A 29 -6.31 -18.96 21.81
N ALA A 30 -5.86 -18.27 22.87
CA ALA A 30 -6.03 -18.79 24.23
C ALA A 30 -7.52 -18.83 24.63
N GLU A 31 -7.86 -19.64 25.63
CA GLU A 31 -9.25 -19.72 26.12
C GLU A 31 -9.71 -18.35 26.63
N GLY A 32 -10.67 -17.74 25.92
CA GLY A 32 -11.23 -16.43 26.23
C GLY A 32 -10.72 -15.27 25.38
N GLU A 33 -9.80 -15.48 24.43
CA GLU A 33 -9.37 -14.46 23.45
C GLU A 33 -10.26 -14.46 22.20
N ASP A 34 -10.49 -13.27 21.61
CA ASP A 34 -11.20 -13.11 20.34
C ASP A 34 -10.19 -13.00 19.18
N PHE A 35 -10.57 -13.47 18.00
CA PHE A 35 -9.79 -13.36 16.77
C PHE A 35 -9.46 -11.91 16.42
N MET A 36 -10.37 -10.99 16.76
CA MET A 36 -10.15 -9.55 16.57
C MET A 36 -9.04 -9.00 17.47
N ASP A 37 -8.72 -9.67 18.59
CA ASP A 37 -7.62 -9.27 19.46
C ASP A 37 -6.24 -9.55 18.82
N ALA A 38 -6.17 -10.51 17.90
CA ALA A 38 -4.95 -10.81 17.14
C ALA A 38 -4.69 -9.82 15.98
N PHE A 39 -5.64 -8.95 15.65
CA PHE A 39 -5.58 -8.06 14.50
C PHE A 39 -4.49 -6.98 14.64
N GLN A 40 -3.65 -6.84 13.61
CA GLN A 40 -2.65 -5.77 13.55
C GLN A 40 -3.30 -4.45 13.12
N ALA A 41 -3.36 -3.48 14.05
CA ALA A 41 -3.92 -2.16 13.79
C ALA A 41 -3.17 -1.38 12.69
N ASP A 42 -1.89 -1.67 12.47
CA ASP A 42 -1.03 -1.05 11.47
C ASP A 42 -0.94 -1.83 10.15
N SER A 43 -1.71 -2.91 10.00
CA SER A 43 -1.84 -3.70 8.75
C SER A 43 -2.27 -2.87 7.54
N LYS A 44 -2.85 -1.68 7.76
CA LYS A 44 -3.16 -0.69 6.73
C LYS A 44 -2.70 0.70 7.17
N LYS A 45 -1.81 1.29 6.39
CA LYS A 45 -1.39 2.69 6.54
C LYS A 45 -1.83 3.52 5.34
N ILE A 46 -2.58 4.59 5.62
CA ILE A 46 -2.98 5.58 4.62
C ILE A 46 -1.98 6.73 4.64
N VAL A 47 -1.44 7.07 3.48
CA VAL A 47 -0.51 8.20 3.32
C VAL A 47 -0.92 9.08 2.15
N LYS A 48 -0.70 10.39 2.28
CA LYS A 48 -0.74 11.31 1.16
C LYS A 48 0.52 11.12 0.31
N ALA A 49 0.35 10.96 -0.99
CA ALA A 49 1.44 10.78 -1.93
C ALA A 49 1.28 11.70 -3.15
N TYR A 50 2.37 11.82 -3.91
CA TYR A 50 2.43 12.64 -5.12
C TYR A 50 2.92 11.80 -6.29
N LEU A 51 2.13 11.78 -7.37
CA LEU A 51 2.42 11.02 -8.59
C LEU A 51 2.77 11.94 -9.76
N GLU A 52 3.40 11.38 -10.79
CA GLU A 52 3.66 12.08 -12.04
C GLU A 52 2.38 12.23 -12.90
N PRO A 53 2.33 13.22 -13.81
CA PRO A 53 1.15 13.49 -14.64
C PRO A 53 0.65 12.31 -15.48
N SER A 54 1.54 11.40 -15.87
CA SER A 54 1.21 10.23 -16.70
C SER A 54 0.15 9.33 -16.06
N LEU A 55 0.02 9.38 -14.74
CA LEU A 55 -0.94 8.58 -13.97
C LEU A 55 -2.30 9.26 -13.80
N ALA A 56 -2.52 10.46 -14.37
CA ALA A 56 -3.82 11.15 -14.31
C ALA A 56 -4.99 10.31 -14.87
N GLU A 57 -4.70 9.48 -15.86
CA GLU A 57 -5.69 8.63 -16.55
C GLU A 57 -5.56 7.16 -16.12
N ALA A 58 -4.92 6.89 -14.97
CA ALA A 58 -4.79 5.54 -14.45
C ALA A 58 -6.16 4.88 -14.26
N LYS A 59 -6.23 3.57 -14.52
CA LYS A 59 -7.50 2.81 -14.47
C LYS A 59 -7.45 1.75 -13.39
N PRO A 60 -8.59 1.45 -12.74
CA PRO A 60 -8.63 0.35 -11.79
C PRO A 60 -8.26 -0.98 -12.46
N GLY A 61 -7.50 -1.81 -11.75
CA GLY A 61 -7.03 -3.10 -12.26
C GLY A 61 -5.74 -3.04 -13.10
N GLU A 62 -5.33 -1.87 -13.60
CA GLU A 62 -4.00 -1.70 -14.17
C GLU A 62 -2.94 -1.67 -13.06
N VAL A 63 -1.77 -2.27 -13.32
CA VAL A 63 -0.68 -2.38 -12.35
C VAL A 63 0.46 -1.47 -12.76
N TYR A 64 0.87 -0.59 -11.85
CA TYR A 64 1.96 0.34 -12.03
C TYR A 64 3.08 0.05 -11.04
N GLN A 65 4.34 0.09 -11.49
CA GLN A 65 5.47 0.05 -10.58
C GLN A 65 5.82 1.47 -10.14
N PHE A 66 5.60 1.78 -8.86
CA PHE A 66 6.12 3.02 -8.28
C PHE A 66 7.59 2.80 -7.95
N VAL A 67 8.46 3.52 -8.65
CA VAL A 67 9.92 3.31 -8.63
C VAL A 67 10.46 3.27 -7.20
N ARG A 68 11.09 2.15 -6.82
CA ARG A 68 11.64 1.86 -5.48
C ARG A 68 10.62 1.68 -4.35
N ASN A 69 9.32 1.78 -4.58
CA ASN A 69 8.29 1.64 -3.54
C ASN A 69 7.51 0.33 -3.64
N GLY A 70 7.28 -0.19 -4.85
CA GLY A 70 6.50 -1.41 -5.06
C GLY A 70 5.60 -1.33 -6.28
N TYR A 71 4.68 -2.28 -6.36
CA TYR A 71 3.62 -2.32 -7.37
C TYR A 71 2.31 -1.85 -6.75
N PHE A 72 1.58 -1.03 -7.50
CA PHE A 72 0.35 -0.38 -7.07
C PHE A 72 -0.72 -0.52 -8.13
N THR A 73 -1.98 -0.50 -7.71
CA THR A 73 -3.14 -0.41 -8.59
C THR A 73 -4.12 0.62 -8.04
N MET A 74 -4.87 1.28 -8.93
CA MET A 74 -5.92 2.19 -8.50
C MET A 74 -7.10 1.40 -7.92
N ASP A 75 -7.58 1.80 -6.75
CA ASP A 75 -8.70 1.18 -6.05
C ASP A 75 -9.99 1.40 -6.83
N SER A 76 -10.71 0.32 -7.18
CA SER A 76 -11.92 0.39 -7.99
C SER A 76 -13.15 0.92 -7.27
N GLU A 77 -13.13 0.91 -5.93
CA GLU A 77 -14.28 1.29 -5.11
C GLU A 77 -14.08 2.64 -4.43
N ALA A 78 -12.87 2.89 -3.94
CA ALA A 78 -12.55 4.12 -3.21
C ALA A 78 -12.14 5.29 -4.11
N SER A 79 -11.66 5.02 -5.33
CA SER A 79 -11.25 6.08 -6.25
C SER A 79 -12.45 6.74 -6.92
N ARG A 80 -12.39 8.06 -7.04
CA ARG A 80 -13.42 8.92 -7.62
C ARG A 80 -12.77 10.15 -8.29
N PRO A 81 -13.49 10.94 -9.10
CA PRO A 81 -12.88 12.03 -9.88
C PRO A 81 -12.08 13.06 -9.07
N ASP A 82 -12.41 13.29 -7.80
CA ASP A 82 -11.72 14.21 -6.88
C ASP A 82 -10.68 13.53 -5.96
N LEU A 83 -10.61 12.19 -5.96
CA LEU A 83 -9.67 11.44 -5.13
C LEU A 83 -9.24 10.16 -5.82
N MET A 84 -7.98 10.12 -6.21
CA MET A 84 -7.34 8.88 -6.65
C MET A 84 -6.78 8.13 -5.45
N VAL A 85 -7.11 6.85 -5.33
CA VAL A 85 -6.64 5.97 -4.27
C VAL A 85 -5.83 4.84 -4.88
N PHE A 86 -4.59 4.66 -4.44
CA PHE A 86 -3.72 3.58 -4.90
C PHE A 86 -3.43 2.59 -3.77
N ASN A 87 -3.66 1.31 -4.04
CA ASN A 87 -3.33 0.22 -3.14
C ASN A 87 -1.95 -0.36 -3.51
N ARG A 88 -1.04 -0.47 -2.54
CA ARG A 88 0.22 -1.21 -2.74
C ARG A 88 -0.08 -2.70 -2.78
N THR A 89 0.01 -3.31 -3.96
CA THR A 89 -0.16 -4.75 -4.15
C THR A 89 0.96 -5.53 -3.50
N ILE A 90 2.21 -5.12 -3.71
CA ILE A 90 3.39 -5.74 -3.09
C ILE A 90 4.56 -4.75 -3.07
N GLY A 91 5.37 -4.81 -2.01
CA GLY A 91 6.65 -4.09 -1.94
C GLY A 91 7.70 -4.69 -2.89
N LEU A 92 8.78 -3.96 -3.13
CA LEU A 92 9.95 -4.52 -3.82
C LEU A 92 10.76 -5.39 -2.85
N VAL A 93 11.42 -6.42 -3.38
CA VAL A 93 12.36 -7.22 -2.60
C VAL A 93 13.58 -6.35 -2.27
N ASP A 94 13.75 -6.05 -0.98
CA ASP A 94 14.99 -5.45 -0.49
C ASP A 94 16.01 -6.57 -0.21
N SER A 95 16.89 -6.82 -1.20
CA SER A 95 17.96 -7.81 -1.08
C SER A 95 19.05 -7.41 -0.10
N TRP A 96 19.25 -6.11 0.16
CA TRP A 96 20.28 -5.62 1.07
C TRP A 96 19.88 -5.82 2.53
N ALA A 97 18.61 -5.55 2.86
CA ALA A 97 18.05 -5.81 4.19
C ALA A 97 18.03 -7.31 4.54
N LYS A 98 17.83 -8.19 3.54
CA LYS A 98 17.91 -9.66 3.74
C LYS A 98 19.32 -10.17 4.04
N MET A 99 20.37 -9.51 3.54
CA MET A 99 21.75 -9.93 3.77
C MET A 99 22.31 -9.53 5.15
N HIS A 100 21.64 -8.61 5.85
CA HIS A 100 22.07 -8.07 7.14
C HIS A 100 21.06 -8.33 8.27
N LYS A 101 20.11 -9.26 8.05
CA LYS A 101 19.22 -9.82 9.08
C LYS A 101 19.78 -11.18 9.50
#